data_AF-A0AAJ8BI97-F1
#
_entry.id   AF-A0AAJ8BI97-F1
#
_cell.length_a   1.000
_cell.length_b   1.000
_cell.length_c   1.000
_cell.angle_alpha   90.00
_cell.angle_beta   90.00
_cell.angle_gamma   90.00
#
_symmetry.space_group_name_H-M   'P 1'
#
loop_
_entity.id
_entity.type
_entity.pdbx_description
1 polymer ?
#
loop_
_entity_poly.entity_id
_entity_poly.type
_entity_poly.pdbx_seq_one_letter_code
_entity_poly.pdbx_strand_id
1 'polypeptide(L)'
;MKVQVLIPMTVVVSVAIFGLMKIRKKENEKEERRNRFQDIKLRVTSDVLREYQNEKAETQNTLEKLQSDRKVLDEDVNMLQVKADKARGEVDICRGNQKSVRDQLASTETELNNLKAETNKETASWKTEVETLKQKLAARSPVCDFLKKDSQAVSKLCGNEVKQEEPKAEAPKPEEPKAEAPKPEEPKAEAPKPEEPKAEAPKPEEPKAEAPKPEEPKAEAPKPEEPKAEAPKPEEPKAEAPKPEEPKAEAPKKR
;
A
#
# COMPACT_ATOMS: atom_id res chain seq x y z
N MET A 1 -91.44 -67.20 -40.13
CA MET A 1 -90.44 -67.71 -39.18
C MET A 1 -89.22 -66.77 -38.95
N LYS A 2 -89.30 -65.45 -39.19
CA LYS A 2 -88.12 -64.55 -39.10
C LYS A 2 -88.02 -63.72 -37.81
N VAL A 3 -89.11 -63.55 -37.06
CA VAL A 3 -89.15 -62.65 -35.89
C VAL A 3 -88.61 -63.32 -34.62
N GLN A 4 -88.70 -64.65 -34.50
CA GLN A 4 -88.28 -65.40 -33.31
C GLN A 4 -86.74 -65.48 -33.14
N VAL A 5 -85.97 -65.29 -34.22
CA VAL A 5 -84.49 -65.29 -34.21
C VAL A 5 -83.91 -63.87 -34.02
N LEU A 6 -84.70 -62.84 -34.32
CA LEU A 6 -84.24 -61.44 -34.34
C LEU A 6 -84.03 -60.89 -32.92
N ILE A 7 -84.93 -61.22 -32.00
CA ILE A 7 -84.86 -60.79 -30.59
C ILE A 7 -83.59 -61.32 -29.89
N PRO A 8 -83.28 -62.64 -29.89
CA PRO A 8 -82.06 -63.13 -29.25
C PRO A 8 -80.78 -62.58 -29.91
N MET A 9 -80.77 -62.38 -31.23
CA MET A 9 -79.63 -61.74 -31.92
C MET A 9 -79.41 -60.30 -31.46
N THR A 10 -80.46 -59.49 -31.33
CA THR A 10 -80.32 -58.11 -30.83
C THR A 10 -79.78 -58.06 -29.41
N VAL A 11 -80.22 -58.96 -28.52
CA VAL A 11 -79.72 -59.05 -27.14
C VAL A 11 -78.23 -59.39 -27.13
N VAL A 12 -77.79 -60.38 -27.90
CA VAL A 12 -76.36 -60.76 -28.00
C VAL A 12 -75.51 -59.59 -28.53
N VAL A 13 -75.99 -58.87 -29.55
CA VAL A 13 -75.30 -57.70 -30.09
C VAL A 13 -75.21 -56.58 -29.06
N SER A 14 -76.29 -56.29 -28.32
CA SER A 14 -76.25 -55.24 -27.27
C SER A 14 -75.29 -55.57 -26.12
N VAL A 15 -75.18 -56.84 -25.70
CA VAL A 15 -74.20 -57.28 -24.70
C VAL A 15 -72.77 -57.17 -25.24
N ALA A 16 -72.53 -57.51 -26.51
CA ALA A 16 -71.23 -57.35 -27.15
C ALA A 16 -70.78 -55.88 -27.24
N ILE A 17 -71.71 -54.97 -27.60
CA ILE A 17 -71.45 -53.52 -27.64
C ILE A 17 -71.11 -52.98 -26.24
N PHE A 18 -71.85 -53.39 -25.21
CA PHE A 18 -71.57 -52.98 -23.83
C PHE A 18 -70.19 -53.49 -23.35
N GLY A 19 -69.81 -54.72 -23.71
CA GLY A 19 -68.47 -55.26 -23.47
C GLY A 19 -67.37 -54.42 -24.12
N LEU A 20 -67.53 -54.05 -25.40
CA LEU A 20 -66.60 -53.17 -26.12
C LEU A 20 -66.50 -51.77 -25.49
N MET A 21 -67.62 -51.18 -25.06
CA MET A 21 -67.61 -49.87 -24.36
C MET A 21 -66.83 -49.92 -23.05
N LYS A 22 -66.96 -51.01 -22.27
CA LYS A 22 -66.19 -51.21 -21.03
C LYS A 22 -64.69 -51.37 -21.29
N ILE A 23 -64.31 -52.10 -22.34
CA ILE A 23 -62.90 -52.25 -22.74
C ILE A 23 -62.32 -50.90 -23.15
N ARG A 24 -63.01 -50.16 -24.04
CA ARG A 24 -62.58 -48.81 -24.45
C ARG A 24 -62.51 -47.82 -23.28
N LYS A 25 -63.47 -47.87 -22.35
CA LYS A 25 -63.43 -47.03 -21.13
C LYS A 25 -62.20 -47.33 -20.29
N LYS A 26 -61.86 -48.61 -20.10
CA LYS A 26 -60.66 -49.04 -19.37
C LYS A 26 -59.37 -48.64 -20.09
N GLU A 27 -59.35 -48.66 -21.42
CA GLU A 27 -58.22 -48.17 -22.23
C GLU A 27 -58.06 -46.66 -22.12
N ASN A 28 -59.17 -45.90 -22.21
CA ASN A 28 -59.16 -44.45 -22.04
C ASN A 28 -58.70 -44.04 -20.64
N GLU A 29 -59.14 -44.73 -19.57
CA GLU A 29 -58.64 -44.50 -18.21
C GLU A 29 -57.15 -44.81 -18.07
N LYS A 30 -56.63 -45.83 -18.77
CA LYS A 30 -55.18 -46.13 -18.80
C LYS A 30 -54.41 -45.04 -19.54
N GLU A 31 -54.91 -44.55 -20.67
CA GLU A 31 -54.30 -43.45 -21.41
C GLU A 31 -54.30 -42.16 -20.61
N GLU A 32 -55.41 -41.82 -19.97
CA GLU A 32 -55.51 -40.65 -19.11
C GLU A 32 -54.50 -40.71 -17.95
N ARG A 33 -54.30 -41.90 -17.34
CA ARG A 33 -53.24 -42.10 -16.34
C ARG A 33 -51.83 -41.92 -16.93
N ARG A 34 -51.56 -42.44 -18.13
CA ARG A 34 -50.27 -42.24 -18.81
C ARG A 34 -50.03 -40.77 -19.16
N ASN A 35 -51.06 -40.07 -19.64
CA ASN A 35 -50.99 -38.65 -19.98
C ASN A 35 -50.76 -37.79 -18.73
N ARG A 36 -51.43 -38.09 -17.61
CA ARG A 36 -51.14 -37.45 -16.32
C ARG A 36 -49.70 -37.68 -15.87
N PHE A 37 -49.19 -38.90 -16.00
CA PHE A 37 -47.81 -39.19 -15.63
C PHE A 37 -46.81 -38.43 -16.52
N GLN A 38 -47.06 -38.37 -17.84
CA GLN A 38 -46.27 -37.58 -18.78
C GLN A 38 -46.32 -36.08 -18.45
N ASP A 39 -47.50 -35.53 -18.15
CA ASP A 39 -47.69 -34.13 -17.74
C ASP A 39 -46.89 -33.80 -16.48
N ILE A 40 -46.96 -34.65 -15.45
CA ILE A 40 -46.18 -34.49 -14.22
C ILE A 40 -44.68 -34.51 -14.53
N LYS A 41 -44.22 -35.47 -15.34
CA LYS A 41 -42.81 -35.57 -15.73
C LYS A 41 -42.34 -34.32 -16.47
N LEU A 42 -43.16 -33.80 -17.39
CA LEU A 42 -42.89 -32.57 -18.12
C LEU A 42 -42.84 -31.36 -17.17
N ARG A 43 -43.76 -31.25 -16.22
CA ARG A 43 -43.75 -30.18 -15.21
C ARG A 43 -42.49 -30.21 -14.37
N VAL A 44 -42.14 -31.37 -13.81
CA VAL A 44 -40.92 -31.53 -13.01
C VAL A 44 -39.68 -31.19 -13.84
N THR A 45 -39.61 -31.65 -15.09
CA THR A 45 -38.48 -31.34 -15.99
C THR A 45 -38.42 -29.83 -16.28
N SER A 46 -39.56 -29.19 -16.50
CA SER A 46 -39.66 -27.75 -16.72
C SER A 46 -39.26 -26.94 -15.49
N ASP A 47 -39.66 -27.36 -14.29
CA ASP A 47 -39.32 -26.70 -13.03
C ASP A 47 -37.81 -26.76 -12.78
N VAL A 48 -37.21 -27.95 -12.93
CA VAL A 48 -35.75 -28.14 -12.82
C VAL A 48 -35.02 -27.29 -13.87
N LEU A 49 -35.47 -27.30 -15.12
CA LEU A 49 -34.85 -26.47 -16.17
C LEU A 49 -34.96 -24.97 -15.83
N ARG A 50 -36.07 -24.54 -15.24
CA ARG A 50 -36.25 -23.16 -14.81
C ARG A 50 -35.30 -22.77 -13.70
N GLU A 51 -35.07 -23.65 -12.72
CA GLU A 51 -34.05 -23.44 -11.68
C GLU A 51 -32.65 -23.28 -12.28
N TYR A 52 -32.27 -24.16 -13.21
CA TYR A 52 -30.99 -24.03 -13.92
C TYR A 52 -30.86 -22.71 -14.69
N GLN A 53 -31.94 -22.25 -15.35
CA GLN A 53 -31.91 -20.96 -16.05
C GLN A 53 -31.81 -19.77 -15.08
N ASN A 54 -32.48 -19.85 -13.93
CA ASN A 54 -32.39 -18.83 -12.89
C ASN A 54 -30.97 -18.76 -12.31
N GLU A 55 -30.38 -19.90 -11.96
CA GLU A 55 -29.00 -19.98 -11.46
C GLU A 55 -28.00 -19.45 -12.50
N LYS A 56 -28.21 -19.78 -13.78
CA LYS A 56 -27.41 -19.21 -14.87
C LYS A 56 -27.55 -17.69 -14.95
N ALA A 57 -28.75 -17.14 -14.79
CA ALA A 57 -28.96 -15.69 -14.82
C ALA A 57 -28.32 -15.00 -13.59
N GLU A 58 -28.41 -15.61 -12.41
CA GLU A 58 -27.77 -15.12 -11.18
C GLU A 58 -26.24 -15.13 -11.29
N THR A 59 -25.67 -16.22 -11.81
CA THR A 59 -24.23 -16.31 -12.07
C THR A 59 -23.76 -15.30 -13.13
N GLN A 60 -24.56 -15.02 -14.15
CA GLN A 60 -24.26 -13.96 -15.12
C GLN A 60 -24.29 -12.57 -14.48
N ASN A 61 -25.29 -12.26 -13.67
CA ASN A 61 -25.40 -10.98 -12.97
C ASN A 61 -24.23 -10.77 -12.00
N THR A 62 -23.87 -11.80 -11.23
CA THR A 62 -22.69 -11.75 -10.35
C THR A 62 -21.40 -11.58 -11.14
N LEU A 63 -21.24 -12.22 -12.30
CA LEU A 63 -20.09 -12.01 -13.18
C LEU A 63 -20.02 -10.58 -13.71
N GLU A 64 -21.14 -10.00 -14.14
CA GLU A 64 -21.20 -8.62 -14.60
C GLU A 64 -20.85 -7.63 -13.48
N LYS A 65 -21.35 -7.87 -12.26
CA LYS A 65 -20.99 -7.09 -11.07
C LYS A 65 -19.50 -7.20 -10.73
N LEU A 66 -18.94 -8.40 -10.75
CA LEU A 66 -17.51 -8.60 -10.54
C LEU A 66 -16.67 -7.94 -11.65
N GLN A 67 -17.16 -7.92 -12.89
CA GLN A 67 -16.52 -7.20 -13.98
C GLN A 67 -16.57 -5.68 -13.78
N SER A 68 -17.67 -5.12 -13.28
CA SER A 68 -17.72 -3.70 -12.94
C SER A 68 -16.80 -3.36 -11.78
N ASP A 69 -16.80 -4.17 -10.72
CA ASP A 69 -15.94 -3.97 -9.54
C ASP A 69 -14.46 -4.03 -9.95
N ARG A 70 -14.10 -4.96 -10.85
CA ARG A 70 -12.75 -5.04 -11.43
C ARG A 70 -12.36 -3.78 -12.18
N LYS A 71 -13.28 -3.18 -12.96
CA LYS A 71 -12.99 -1.95 -13.71
C LYS A 71 -12.73 -0.77 -12.78
N VAL A 72 -13.54 -0.64 -11.72
CA VAL A 72 -13.32 0.39 -10.68
C VAL A 72 -11.96 0.21 -10.03
N LEU A 73 -11.61 -1.04 -9.66
CA LEU A 73 -10.32 -1.34 -9.06
C LEU A 73 -9.15 -1.03 -10.00
N ASP A 74 -9.30 -1.24 -11.31
CA ASP A 74 -8.30 -0.89 -12.32
C ASP A 74 -8.11 0.63 -12.43
N GLU A 75 -9.20 1.41 -12.42
CA GLU A 75 -9.14 2.88 -12.38
C GLU A 75 -8.45 3.39 -11.11
N ASP A 76 -8.75 2.80 -9.95
CA ASP A 76 -8.10 3.14 -8.68
C ASP A 76 -6.59 2.82 -8.70
N VAL A 77 -6.22 1.65 -9.24
CA VAL A 77 -4.81 1.27 -9.40
C VAL A 77 -4.09 2.26 -10.33
N ASN A 78 -4.70 2.63 -11.46
CA ASN A 78 -4.12 3.61 -12.37
C ASN A 78 -3.93 4.98 -11.69
N MET A 79 -4.92 5.43 -10.91
CA MET A 79 -4.82 6.68 -10.14
C MET A 79 -3.68 6.61 -9.10
N LEU A 80 -3.56 5.49 -8.38
CA LEU A 80 -2.51 5.27 -7.40
C LEU A 80 -1.12 5.19 -8.05
N GLN A 81 -1.02 4.58 -9.24
CA GLN A 81 0.21 4.53 -10.02
C GLN A 81 0.70 5.94 -10.37
N VAL A 82 -0.19 6.79 -10.88
CA VAL A 82 0.13 8.20 -11.21
C VAL A 82 0.59 8.97 -9.96
N LYS A 83 -0.08 8.77 -8.82
CA LYS A 83 0.33 9.38 -7.54
C LYS A 83 1.71 8.88 -7.09
N ALA A 84 1.96 7.58 -7.22
CA ALA A 84 3.25 6.98 -6.87
C ALA A 84 4.39 7.52 -7.75
N ASP A 85 4.16 7.67 -9.05
CA ASP A 85 5.15 8.22 -9.98
C ASP A 85 5.45 9.69 -9.69
N LYS A 86 4.43 10.49 -9.36
CA LYS A 86 4.61 11.87 -8.91
C LYS A 86 5.45 11.93 -7.63
N ALA A 87 5.11 11.13 -6.63
CA ALA A 87 5.85 11.07 -5.36
C ALA A 87 7.30 10.61 -5.56
N ARG A 88 7.55 9.66 -6.46
CA ARG A 88 8.91 9.25 -6.85
C ARG A 88 9.70 10.42 -7.41
N GLY A 89 9.11 11.19 -8.33
CA GLY A 89 9.73 12.40 -8.88
C GLY A 89 10.08 13.43 -7.80
N GLU A 90 9.18 13.67 -6.84
CA GLU A 90 9.44 14.57 -5.70
C GLU A 90 10.58 14.07 -4.81
N VAL A 91 10.65 12.77 -4.55
CA VAL A 91 11.76 12.15 -3.79
C VAL A 91 13.09 12.30 -4.51
N ASP A 92 13.11 12.15 -5.84
CA ASP A 92 14.33 12.32 -6.64
C ASP A 92 14.82 13.78 -6.61
N ILE A 93 13.91 14.75 -6.66
CA ILE A 93 14.23 16.18 -6.48
C ILE A 93 14.82 16.42 -5.09
N CYS A 94 14.17 15.93 -4.03
CA CYS A 94 14.65 16.06 -2.65
C CYS A 94 16.04 15.44 -2.47
N ARG A 95 16.28 14.27 -3.08
CA ARG A 95 17.58 13.61 -3.06
C ARG A 95 18.66 14.43 -3.78
N GLY A 96 18.32 15.02 -4.92
CA GLY A 96 19.21 15.94 -5.64
C GLY A 96 19.61 17.14 -4.79
N ASN A 97 18.62 17.79 -4.17
CA ASN A 97 18.85 18.93 -3.27
C ASN A 97 19.71 18.53 -2.06
N GLN A 98 19.44 17.39 -1.43
CA GLN A 98 20.25 16.89 -0.32
C GLN A 98 21.72 16.69 -0.72
N LYS A 99 21.97 16.17 -1.92
CA LYS A 99 23.34 16.00 -2.44
C LYS A 99 24.01 17.36 -2.64
N SER A 100 23.32 18.32 -3.26
CA SER A 100 23.84 19.67 -3.45
C SER A 100 24.18 20.36 -2.13
N VAL A 101 23.31 20.26 -1.13
CA VAL A 101 23.56 20.81 0.22
C VAL A 101 24.76 20.13 0.88
N ARG A 102 24.91 18.80 0.73
CA ARG A 102 26.08 18.08 1.25
C ARG A 102 27.37 18.56 0.59
N ASP A 103 27.37 18.78 -0.72
CA ASP A 103 28.54 19.26 -1.45
C ASP A 103 28.90 20.70 -1.03
N GLN A 104 27.89 21.57 -0.84
CA GLN A 104 28.09 22.92 -0.29
C GLN A 104 28.66 22.87 1.13
N LEU A 105 28.12 22.02 2.00
CA LEU A 105 28.60 21.87 3.37
C LEU A 105 30.07 21.45 3.39
N ALA A 106 30.45 20.46 2.57
CA ALA A 106 31.84 20.04 2.44
C ALA A 106 32.75 21.18 1.95
N SER A 107 32.30 21.98 0.98
CA SER A 107 33.04 23.17 0.52
C SER A 107 33.23 24.18 1.65
N THR A 108 32.16 24.57 2.34
CA THR A 108 32.24 25.54 3.44
C THR A 108 33.08 25.03 4.61
N GLU A 109 33.08 23.72 4.88
CA GLU A 109 33.93 23.11 5.89
C GLU A 109 35.40 23.21 5.52
N THR A 110 35.75 23.02 4.25
CA THR A 110 37.13 23.22 3.78
C THR A 110 37.57 24.68 3.89
N GLU A 111 36.70 25.62 3.53
CA GLU A 111 36.97 27.06 3.68
C GLU A 111 37.16 27.42 5.16
N LEU A 112 36.28 26.97 6.03
CA LEU A 112 36.38 27.19 7.49
C LEU A 112 37.71 26.67 8.05
N ASN A 113 38.13 25.47 7.63
CA ASN A 113 39.40 24.89 8.08
C ASN A 113 40.61 25.69 7.58
N ASN A 114 40.58 26.20 6.34
CA ASN A 114 41.63 27.05 5.80
C ASN A 114 41.70 28.40 6.54
N LEU A 115 40.58 29.09 6.71
CA LEU A 115 40.54 30.36 7.48
C LEU A 115 41.04 30.15 8.90
N LYS A 116 40.61 29.07 9.56
CA LYS A 116 41.07 28.73 10.90
C LYS A 116 42.59 28.52 10.95
N ALA A 117 43.17 27.89 9.93
CA ALA A 117 44.62 27.72 9.84
C ALA A 117 45.34 29.06 9.65
N GLU A 118 44.82 29.96 8.81
CA GLU A 118 45.36 31.32 8.62
C GLU A 118 45.28 32.15 9.90
N THR A 119 44.12 32.18 10.57
CA THR A 119 43.95 32.90 11.83
C THR A 119 44.90 32.38 12.91
N ASN A 120 45.10 31.06 13.00
CA ASN A 120 46.06 30.48 13.94
C ASN A 120 47.50 30.90 13.62
N LYS A 121 47.87 30.97 12.33
CA LYS A 121 49.18 31.41 11.87
C LYS A 121 49.43 32.89 12.19
N GLU A 122 48.46 33.76 11.90
CA GLU A 122 48.55 35.18 12.25
C GLU A 122 48.63 35.38 13.76
N THR A 123 47.78 34.68 14.53
CA THR A 123 47.81 34.73 15.99
C THR A 123 49.18 34.33 16.55
N ALA A 124 49.81 33.30 15.97
CA ALA A 124 51.17 32.92 16.35
C ALA A 124 52.19 34.01 16.00
N SER A 125 52.10 34.61 14.82
CA SER A 125 52.95 35.74 14.39
C SER A 125 52.83 36.93 15.35
N TRP A 126 51.60 37.39 15.61
CA TRP A 126 51.34 38.50 16.53
C TRP A 126 51.84 38.21 17.95
N LYS A 127 51.68 36.99 18.46
CA LYS A 127 52.26 36.59 19.75
C LYS A 127 53.78 36.75 19.75
N THR A 128 54.47 36.28 18.72
CA THR A 128 55.95 36.42 18.64
C THR A 128 56.39 37.87 18.53
N GLU A 129 55.65 38.71 17.80
CA GLU A 129 55.97 40.13 17.65
C GLU A 129 55.74 40.89 18.96
N VAL A 130 54.65 40.60 19.68
CA VAL A 130 54.41 41.13 21.02
C VAL A 130 55.53 40.76 21.99
N GLU A 131 55.97 39.50 22.02
CA GLU A 131 57.09 39.09 22.88
C GLU A 131 58.41 39.77 22.47
N THR A 132 58.67 39.89 21.17
CA THR A 132 59.84 40.60 20.65
C THR A 132 59.82 42.09 21.03
N LEU A 133 58.67 42.75 20.93
CA LEU A 133 58.49 44.15 21.32
C LEU A 133 58.66 44.34 22.83
N LYS A 134 58.11 43.44 23.65
CA LYS A 134 58.34 43.43 25.10
C LYS A 134 59.83 43.29 25.43
N GLN A 135 60.56 42.40 24.73
CA GLN A 135 61.99 42.23 24.94
C GLN A 135 62.79 43.48 24.53
N LYS A 136 62.44 44.12 23.41
CA LYS A 136 63.05 45.40 22.97
C LYS A 136 62.77 46.54 23.95
N LEU A 137 61.56 46.57 24.55
CA LEU A 137 61.20 47.55 25.57
C LEU A 137 61.94 47.31 26.89
N ALA A 138 62.17 46.05 27.27
CA ALA A 138 62.96 45.68 28.44
C ALA A 138 64.46 45.90 28.24
N ALA A 139 64.94 45.90 26.99
CA ALA A 139 66.33 46.21 26.65
C ALA A 139 66.60 47.72 26.81
N ARG A 140 67.65 48.06 27.56
CA ARG A 140 68.14 49.44 27.73
C ARG A 140 68.45 50.04 26.36
N SER A 141 67.91 51.24 26.09
CA SER A 141 68.14 51.92 24.81
C SER A 141 69.64 52.17 24.58
N PRO A 142 70.20 51.85 23.41
CA PRO A 142 71.62 52.11 23.11
C PRO A 142 71.99 53.61 23.20
N VAL A 143 71.01 54.49 23.08
CA VAL A 143 71.18 55.95 23.24
C VAL A 143 71.52 56.30 24.70
N CYS A 144 71.08 55.48 25.66
CA CYS A 144 71.35 55.63 27.08
C CYS A 144 72.79 55.32 27.50
N ASP A 145 73.60 54.81 26.58
CA ASP A 145 75.03 54.56 26.81
C ASP A 145 75.89 55.78 26.45
N PHE A 146 75.35 56.72 25.68
CA PHE A 146 76.04 57.95 25.25
C PHE A 146 75.67 59.19 26.08
N LEU A 147 74.71 59.08 27.00
CA LEU A 147 74.28 60.19 27.85
C LEU A 147 75.06 60.21 29.16
N LYS A 148 75.66 61.36 29.50
CA LYS A 148 76.34 61.57 30.80
C LYS A 148 75.35 61.35 31.95
N LYS A 149 75.73 60.50 32.89
CA LYS A 149 74.89 59.93 33.96
C LYS A 149 74.50 60.94 35.06
N ASP A 150 74.92 62.18 34.91
CA ASP A 150 74.96 63.17 35.98
C ASP A 150 73.67 63.99 36.06
N SER A 151 72.73 63.81 35.11
CA SER A 151 71.42 64.45 35.11
C SER A 151 70.32 63.48 35.56
N GLN A 152 69.61 63.83 36.64
CA GLN A 152 68.52 63.04 37.20
C GLN A 152 67.40 62.74 36.18
N ALA A 153 67.24 63.60 35.17
CA ALA A 153 66.30 63.39 34.06
C ALA A 153 66.73 62.24 33.13
N VAL A 154 68.03 62.08 32.90
CA VAL A 154 68.60 61.01 32.06
C VAL A 154 68.46 59.65 32.74
N SER A 155 68.65 59.57 34.05
CA SER A 155 68.50 58.32 34.81
C SER A 155 67.07 57.77 34.82
N LYS A 156 66.06 58.65 34.81
CA LYS A 156 64.63 58.27 34.72
C LYS A 156 64.23 57.77 33.33
N LEU A 157 64.77 58.40 32.28
CA LEU A 157 64.49 58.01 30.88
C LEU A 157 65.22 56.72 30.46
N CYS A 158 66.37 56.44 31.08
CA CYS A 158 67.24 55.32 30.74
C CYS A 158 67.13 54.11 31.68
N GLY A 159 66.06 54.05 32.48
CA GLY A 159 65.65 52.84 33.19
C GLY A 159 66.59 52.39 34.31
N ASN A 160 67.24 53.30 35.03
CA ASN A 160 68.09 52.94 36.17
C ASN A 160 67.38 53.02 37.55
N GLU A 161 66.05 53.12 37.57
CA GLU A 161 65.25 52.79 38.74
C GLU A 161 64.18 51.79 38.31
N VAL A 162 64.27 50.58 38.86
CA VAL A 162 63.17 49.62 38.86
C VAL A 162 62.09 50.22 39.76
N LYS A 163 61.26 51.09 39.20
CA LYS A 163 59.89 51.22 39.66
C LYS A 163 59.07 50.32 38.76
N GLN A 164 58.59 49.22 39.33
CA GLN A 164 57.38 48.55 38.89
C GLN A 164 56.26 49.59 38.92
N GLU A 165 56.19 50.45 37.91
CA GLU A 165 54.91 50.78 37.33
C GLU A 165 54.84 49.86 36.12
N GLU A 166 54.12 48.75 36.29
CA GLU A 166 53.49 48.11 35.14
C GLU A 166 52.98 49.27 34.26
N PRO A 167 53.37 49.37 32.98
CA PRO A 167 52.44 50.03 32.09
C PRO A 167 51.17 49.24 32.33
N LYS A 168 50.13 49.91 32.82
CA LYS A 168 48.77 49.42 32.73
C LYS A 168 48.50 49.40 31.22
N ALA A 169 49.09 48.43 30.54
CA ALA A 169 48.51 47.78 29.43
C ALA A 169 47.20 47.28 30.02
N GLU A 170 46.16 48.08 29.86
CA GLU A 170 44.97 47.48 29.31
C GLU A 170 45.48 46.67 28.12
N ALA A 171 45.76 45.38 28.38
CA ALA A 171 45.65 44.39 27.36
C ALA A 171 44.36 44.78 26.65
N PRO A 172 44.35 45.02 25.33
CA PRO A 172 43.07 45.03 24.63
C PRO A 172 42.45 43.72 25.09
N LYS A 173 41.40 43.82 25.89
CA LYS A 173 40.58 42.69 26.28
C LYS A 173 40.37 41.99 24.94
N PRO A 174 40.61 40.68 24.81
CA PRO A 174 40.10 39.98 23.66
C PRO A 174 38.60 40.27 23.70
N GLU A 175 38.14 41.27 22.97
CA GLU A 175 36.87 41.17 22.32
C GLU A 175 37.11 39.96 21.44
N GLU A 176 36.75 38.80 21.99
CA GLU A 176 36.22 37.73 21.18
C GLU A 176 35.44 38.46 20.08
N PRO A 177 35.78 38.32 18.80
CA PRO A 177 34.80 38.68 17.80
C PRO A 177 33.56 37.94 18.26
N LYS A 178 32.55 38.68 18.74
CA LYS A 178 31.21 38.16 18.81
C LYS A 178 30.98 37.78 17.37
N ALA A 179 31.18 36.50 17.07
CA ALA A 179 30.42 35.86 16.05
C ALA A 179 28.98 36.14 16.48
N GLU A 180 28.42 37.24 15.99
CA GLU A 180 27.04 37.17 15.55
C GLU A 180 27.07 35.98 14.61
N ALA A 181 26.72 34.81 15.16
CA ALA A 181 26.28 33.71 14.37
C ALA A 181 25.33 34.35 13.35
N PRO A 182 25.57 34.21 12.03
CA PRO A 182 24.54 34.58 11.08
C PRO A 182 23.32 33.83 11.60
N LYS A 183 22.34 34.59 12.08
CA LYS A 183 21.08 34.06 12.55
C LYS A 183 20.65 33.14 11.41
N PRO A 184 20.47 31.83 11.63
CA PRO A 184 19.92 31.02 10.57
C PRO A 184 18.56 31.66 10.28
N GLU A 185 18.48 32.43 9.19
CA GLU A 185 17.25 32.51 8.44
C GLU A 185 17.07 31.07 7.97
N GLU A 186 16.40 30.28 8.83
CA GLU A 186 15.64 29.15 8.35
C GLU A 186 14.96 29.65 7.09
N PRO A 187 15.21 29.07 5.91
CA PRO A 187 14.28 29.27 4.83
C PRO A 187 12.94 28.89 5.45
N LYS A 188 12.04 29.88 5.60
CA LYS A 188 10.64 29.61 5.84
C LYS A 188 10.24 28.71 4.69
N ALA A 189 10.28 27.41 4.93
CA ALA A 189 9.41 26.49 4.26
C ALA A 189 8.02 26.99 4.66
N GLU A 190 7.46 27.88 3.84
CA GLU A 190 6.02 27.90 3.68
C GLU A 190 5.67 26.49 3.26
N ALA A 191 5.37 25.64 4.25
CA ALA A 191 4.58 24.47 4.02
C ALA A 191 3.37 24.99 3.23
N PRO A 192 3.10 24.50 2.01
CA PRO A 192 1.87 24.83 1.34
C PRO A 192 0.76 24.50 2.32
N LYS A 193 0.05 25.53 2.75
CA LYS A 193 -1.14 25.42 3.58
C LYS A 193 -1.99 24.35 2.88
N PRO A 194 -2.31 23.21 3.51
CA PRO A 194 -3.37 22.38 2.96
C PRO A 194 -4.61 23.27 2.97
N GLU A 195 -4.99 23.79 1.81
CA GLU A 195 -6.37 24.14 1.57
C GLU A 195 -7.13 22.83 1.72
N GLU A 196 -7.59 22.56 2.94
CA GLU A 196 -8.76 21.71 3.11
C GLU A 196 -9.82 22.31 2.20
N PRO A 197 -10.28 21.61 1.15
CA PRO A 197 -11.54 21.99 0.56
C PRO A 197 -12.55 21.94 1.70
N LYS A 198 -13.18 23.09 1.99
CA LYS A 198 -14.41 23.13 2.76
C LYS A 198 -15.41 22.24 2.05
N ALA A 199 -15.43 20.96 2.41
CA ALA A 199 -16.59 20.13 2.21
C ALA A 199 -17.66 20.71 3.12
N GLU A 200 -18.61 21.46 2.54
CA GLU A 200 -19.90 21.67 3.18
C GLU A 200 -20.42 20.30 3.56
N ALA A 201 -20.48 20.02 4.87
CA ALA A 201 -21.13 18.84 5.38
C ALA A 201 -22.61 18.91 4.96
N PRO A 202 -23.13 17.96 4.17
CA PRO A 202 -24.57 17.81 4.07
C PRO A 202 -25.07 17.42 5.46
N LYS A 203 -25.94 18.25 6.05
CA LYS A 203 -26.72 17.91 7.24
C LYS A 203 -27.41 16.56 6.99
N PRO A 204 -27.11 15.50 7.75
CA PRO A 204 -28.00 14.35 7.80
C PRO A 204 -29.15 14.73 8.74
N GLU A 205 -30.37 14.77 8.21
CA GLU A 205 -31.58 14.69 9.03
C GLU A 205 -31.51 13.42 9.90
N GLU A 206 -31.80 13.57 11.18
CA GLU A 206 -31.87 12.46 12.14
C GLU A 206 -32.91 11.41 11.69
N PRO A 207 -32.54 10.15 11.47
CA PRO A 207 -33.50 9.07 11.58
C PRO A 207 -33.65 8.72 13.06
N LYS A 208 -34.78 9.10 13.67
CA LYS A 208 -35.27 8.42 14.88
C LYS A 208 -35.51 6.94 14.52
N ALA A 209 -34.74 6.04 15.10
CA ALA A 209 -35.07 4.62 15.11
C ALA A 209 -34.68 3.99 16.46
N GLU A 210 -35.63 3.24 17.00
CA GLU A 210 -35.69 2.70 18.36
C GLU A 210 -34.51 1.77 18.71
N ALA A 211 -34.13 1.81 19.99
CA ALA A 211 -33.11 0.94 20.56
C ALA A 211 -33.55 -0.55 20.52
N PRO A 212 -32.76 -1.46 19.93
CA PRO A 212 -32.95 -2.88 20.16
C PRO A 212 -32.41 -3.27 21.54
N LYS A 213 -33.23 -3.99 22.31
CA LYS A 213 -32.86 -4.65 23.57
C LYS A 213 -31.68 -5.61 23.33
N PRO A 214 -30.65 -5.64 24.21
CA PRO A 214 -29.64 -6.69 24.16
C PRO A 214 -30.22 -8.00 24.70
N GLU A 215 -30.32 -9.03 23.85
CA GLU A 215 -30.35 -10.42 24.30
C GLU A 215 -28.90 -10.93 24.36
N GLU A 216 -28.51 -11.42 25.53
CA GLU A 216 -27.21 -12.03 25.77
C GLU A 216 -27.06 -13.32 24.95
N PRO A 217 -26.00 -13.48 24.14
CA PRO A 217 -25.70 -14.78 23.55
C PRO A 217 -25.13 -15.71 24.63
N LYS A 218 -25.84 -16.81 24.89
CA LYS A 218 -25.30 -17.97 25.63
C LYS A 218 -24.03 -18.46 24.95
N ALA A 219 -22.92 -18.45 25.68
CA ALA A 219 -21.69 -19.12 25.28
C ALA A 219 -21.89 -20.64 25.35
N GLU A 220 -22.05 -21.31 24.20
CA GLU A 220 -21.75 -22.74 24.08
C GLU A 220 -20.29 -22.89 23.66
N ALA A 221 -19.50 -23.53 24.53
CA ALA A 221 -18.11 -23.85 24.28
C ALA A 221 -17.99 -24.90 23.16
N PRO A 222 -17.12 -24.72 22.16
CA PRO A 222 -16.86 -25.75 21.16
C PRO A 222 -16.11 -26.93 21.80
N LYS A 223 -16.66 -28.12 21.60
CA LYS A 223 -16.06 -29.41 21.99
C LYS A 223 -14.88 -29.71 21.05
N PRO A 224 -13.67 -30.04 21.54
CA PRO A 224 -12.57 -30.39 20.66
C PRO A 224 -12.80 -31.79 20.05
N GLU A 225 -12.92 -31.87 18.73
CA GLU A 225 -12.77 -33.12 17.99
C GLU A 225 -11.29 -33.32 17.64
N GLU A 226 -10.73 -34.45 18.08
CA GLU A 226 -9.39 -34.90 17.74
C GLU A 226 -9.29 -35.19 16.23
N PRO A 227 -8.23 -34.75 15.53
CA PRO A 227 -7.99 -35.15 14.16
C PRO A 227 -7.56 -36.62 14.09
N LYS A 228 -8.43 -37.47 13.52
CA LYS A 228 -8.06 -38.83 13.11
C LYS A 228 -7.07 -38.74 11.94
N ALA A 229 -5.83 -39.17 12.19
CA ALA A 229 -4.84 -39.36 11.14
C ALA A 229 -5.23 -40.57 10.27
N GLU A 230 -5.68 -40.34 9.05
CA GLU A 230 -5.69 -41.36 8.00
C GLU A 230 -4.35 -41.32 7.24
N ALA A 231 -3.62 -42.43 7.31
CA ALA A 231 -2.39 -42.64 6.57
C ALA A 231 -2.70 -42.78 5.07
N PRO A 232 -1.91 -42.16 4.16
CA PRO A 232 -2.10 -42.34 2.73
C PRO A 232 -1.69 -43.75 2.29
N LYS A 233 -2.60 -44.43 1.59
CA LYS A 233 -2.35 -45.70 0.91
C LYS A 233 -1.50 -45.44 -0.34
N PRO A 234 -0.39 -46.18 -0.57
CA PRO A 234 0.36 -46.05 -1.81
C PRO A 234 -0.42 -46.69 -2.97
N GLU A 235 -0.76 -45.92 -4.00
CA GLU A 235 -1.20 -46.43 -5.30
C GLU A 235 0.01 -46.83 -6.14
N GLU A 236 0.08 -48.11 -6.51
CA GLU A 236 1.00 -48.62 -7.51
C GLU A 236 0.60 -48.11 -8.92
N PRO A 237 1.54 -47.64 -9.76
CA PRO A 237 1.21 -47.26 -11.12
C PRO A 237 0.99 -48.51 -11.99
N LYS A 238 -0.25 -48.71 -12.45
CA LYS A 238 -0.56 -49.66 -13.53
C LYS A 238 0.03 -49.14 -14.84
N ALA A 239 1.02 -49.85 -15.35
CA ALA A 239 1.51 -49.70 -16.72
C ALA A 239 0.44 -50.20 -17.70
N GLU A 240 -0.16 -49.32 -18.50
CA GLU A 240 -0.92 -49.71 -19.68
C GLU A 240 0.04 -49.97 -20.84
N ALA A 241 0.06 -51.20 -21.32
CA ALA A 241 0.71 -51.59 -22.56
C ALA A 241 -0.14 -51.14 -23.78
N PRO A 242 0.48 -50.63 -24.85
CA PRO A 242 -0.26 -50.20 -26.05
C PRO A 242 -0.75 -51.42 -26.85
N LYS A 243 -2.04 -51.41 -27.22
CA LYS A 243 -2.64 -52.35 -28.18
C LYS A 243 -2.22 -51.97 -29.61
N PRO A 244 -1.81 -52.91 -30.47
CA PRO A 244 -1.58 -52.64 -31.89
C PRO A 244 -2.92 -52.54 -32.65
N GLU A 245 -3.09 -51.48 -33.43
CA GLU A 245 -4.16 -51.34 -34.44
C GLU A 245 -3.79 -52.13 -35.70
N GLU A 246 -4.65 -53.08 -36.10
CA GLU A 246 -4.66 -53.63 -37.47
C GLU A 246 -5.49 -52.72 -38.39
N PRO A 247 -4.98 -52.29 -39.55
CA PRO A 247 -5.78 -51.59 -40.53
C PRO A 247 -6.51 -52.58 -41.45
N LYS A 248 -7.84 -52.65 -41.34
CA LYS A 248 -8.71 -53.18 -42.42
C LYS A 248 -9.32 -52.00 -43.18
N ALA A 249 -8.72 -51.66 -44.31
CA ALA A 249 -9.37 -50.82 -45.33
C ALA A 249 -10.07 -51.74 -46.34
N GLU A 250 -11.40 -51.84 -46.22
CA GLU A 250 -12.26 -52.37 -47.27
C GLU A 250 -12.36 -51.37 -48.43
N ALA A 251 -12.22 -51.89 -49.65
CA ALA A 251 -12.46 -51.16 -50.89
C ALA A 251 -13.96 -50.89 -51.10
N PRO A 252 -14.37 -49.67 -51.53
CA PRO A 252 -15.74 -49.46 -51.98
C PRO A 252 -15.89 -49.80 -53.47
N LYS A 253 -16.78 -50.75 -53.77
CA LYS A 253 -17.32 -50.99 -55.12
C LYS A 253 -18.48 -50.02 -55.39
N LYS A 254 -18.37 -49.33 -56.53
CA LYS A 254 -19.42 -48.84 -57.45
C LYS A 254 -20.77 -48.36 -56.88
N ARG A 255 -21.05 -47.08 -57.13
CA ARG A 255 -22.06 -46.67 -58.13
C ARG A 255 -21.74 -45.30 -58.67
#